data_AF-A0A534IA78-F1
#
_entry.id   AF-A0A534IA78-F1
#
_cell.length_a   1.000
_cell.length_b   1.000
_cell.length_c   1.000
_cell.angle_alpha   90.00
_cell.angle_beta   90.00
_cell.angle_gamma   90.00
#
_symmetry.space_group_name_H-M   'P 1'
#
loop_
_entity.id
_entity.type
_entity.pdbx_description
1 polymer ?
#
loop_
_entity_poly.entity_id
_entity_poly.type
_entity_poly.pdbx_seq_one_letter_code
_entity_poly.pdbx_strand_id
1 'polypeptide(L)'
;MTLECFLARPDRGWTADQLAVKLKTTKATVYRHLNKLKEIDLLDETQVDDRGTPRKGYRIRYGNLTKAWNFVEANVEVAMENYRKTVEHLSKLAEARK
;
A
#
# COMPACT_ATOMS: atom_id res chain seq x y z
N MET A 1 8.89 0.22 13.69
CA MET A 1 7.65 -0.23 14.38
C MET A 1 6.74 -1.08 13.50
N THR A 2 5.85 -0.57 12.62
CA THR A 2 4.90 -1.47 11.90
C THR A 2 5.54 -2.33 10.81
N LEU A 3 6.55 -1.80 10.11
CA LEU A 3 7.21 -2.51 9.00
C LEU A 3 7.94 -3.77 9.47
N GLU A 4 8.51 -3.78 10.68
CA GLU A 4 9.23 -4.93 11.25
C GLU A 4 8.35 -6.19 11.34
N CYS A 5 7.04 -6.04 11.63
CA CYS A 5 6.12 -7.17 11.66
C CYS A 5 5.92 -7.80 10.28
N PHE A 6 5.92 -6.96 9.23
CA PHE A 6 5.81 -7.38 7.85
C PHE A 6 7.12 -7.93 7.30
N LEU A 7 8.26 -7.31 7.60
CA LEU A 7 9.56 -7.74 7.07
C LEU A 7 9.99 -9.11 7.62
N ALA A 8 9.64 -9.42 8.86
CA ALA A 8 9.95 -10.73 9.44
C ALA A 8 9.19 -11.88 8.75
N ARG A 9 7.96 -11.62 8.26
CA ARG A 9 7.10 -12.59 7.56
C ARG A 9 6.26 -11.87 6.50
N PRO A 10 6.84 -11.55 5.33
CA PRO A 10 6.16 -10.75 4.31
C PRO A 10 4.96 -11.47 3.68
N ASP A 11 5.02 -12.80 3.66
CA ASP A 11 3.99 -13.73 3.19
C ASP A 11 2.74 -13.77 4.08
N ARG A 12 2.91 -13.46 5.37
CA ARG A 12 1.89 -13.62 6.41
C ARG A 12 0.95 -12.42 6.45
N GLY A 13 -0.36 -12.72 6.48
CA GLY A 13 -1.39 -11.76 6.82
C GLY A 13 -1.45 -11.45 8.32
N TRP A 14 -1.60 -10.18 8.66
CA TRP A 14 -1.76 -9.68 10.03
C TRP A 14 -3.07 -8.90 10.16
N THR A 15 -3.85 -9.19 11.20
CA THR A 15 -5.00 -8.34 11.53
C THR A 15 -4.53 -7.06 12.23
N ALA A 16 -5.32 -5.98 12.15
CA ALA A 16 -5.00 -4.73 12.86
C ALA A 16 -4.88 -4.95 14.38
N ASP A 17 -5.67 -5.89 14.92
CA ASP A 17 -5.66 -6.26 16.33
C ASP A 17 -4.35 -6.93 16.73
N GLN A 18 -3.88 -7.89 15.93
CA GLN A 18 -2.60 -8.57 16.14
C GLN A 18 -1.43 -7.58 16.08
N LEU A 19 -1.46 -6.63 15.14
CA LEU A 19 -0.44 -5.58 15.03
C LEU A 19 -0.48 -4.64 16.24
N ALA A 20 -1.66 -4.23 16.70
CA ALA A 20 -1.80 -3.36 17.86
C ALA A 20 -1.19 -4.00 19.13
N VAL A 21 -1.48 -5.28 19.36
CA VAL A 21 -0.90 -6.05 20.47
C VAL A 21 0.62 -6.17 20.34
N LYS A 22 1.10 -6.62 19.17
CA LYS A 22 2.54 -6.87 18.94
C LYS A 22 3.39 -5.61 19.03
N LEU A 23 2.86 -4.48 18.55
CA LEU A 23 3.54 -3.18 18.54
C LEU A 23 3.27 -2.36 19.80
N LYS A 24 2.48 -2.88 20.75
CA LYS A 24 2.07 -2.18 21.98
C LYS A 24 1.53 -0.78 21.69
N THR A 25 0.65 -0.67 20.71
CA THR A 25 0.06 0.61 20.27
C THR A 25 -1.45 0.49 20.05
N THR A 26 -2.13 1.60 19.75
CA THR A 26 -3.57 1.60 19.53
C THR A 26 -3.91 1.13 18.10
N LYS A 27 -5.11 0.56 17.91
CA LYS A 27 -5.61 0.22 16.57
C LYS A 27 -5.68 1.44 15.66
N ALA A 28 -6.03 2.61 16.20
CA ALA A 28 -6.04 3.87 15.44
C ALA A 28 -4.66 4.23 14.88
N THR A 29 -3.60 4.07 15.68
CA THR A 29 -2.22 4.26 15.21
C THR A 29 -1.86 3.22 14.15
N VAL A 30 -2.21 1.94 14.35
CA VAL A 30 -1.99 0.88 13.35
C VAL A 30 -2.66 1.22 12.01
N TYR A 31 -3.94 1.57 12.01
CA TYR A 31 -4.66 1.92 10.78
C TYR A 31 -4.04 3.12 10.07
N ARG A 32 -3.55 4.13 10.79
CA ARG A 32 -2.83 5.26 10.20
C ARG A 32 -1.61 4.79 9.41
N HIS A 33 -0.84 3.84 9.94
CA HIS A 33 0.32 3.29 9.25
C HIS A 33 -0.07 2.37 8.09
N LEU A 34 -1.09 1.52 8.27
CA LEU A 34 -1.59 0.65 7.21
C LEU A 34 -2.11 1.46 6.02
N ASN A 35 -2.86 2.54 6.27
CA ASN A 35 -3.39 3.39 5.22
C ASN A 35 -2.27 4.04 4.41
N LYS A 36 -1.23 4.58 5.06
CA LYS A 36 -0.05 5.12 4.35
C LYS A 36 0.63 4.10 3.45
N LEU A 37 0.76 2.85 3.91
CA LEU A 37 1.39 1.78 3.11
C LEU A 37 0.47 1.28 1.98
N LYS A 38 -0.85 1.34 2.18
CA LYS A 38 -1.84 1.02 1.14
C LYS A 38 -1.94 2.12 0.08
N GLU A 39 -1.84 3.38 0.46
CA GLU A 39 -1.88 4.53 -0.46
C GLU A 39 -0.78 4.46 -1.52
N ILE A 40 0.35 3.83 -1.19
CA ILE A 40 1.46 3.59 -2.11
C ILE A 40 1.43 2.18 -2.71
N ASP A 41 0.33 1.43 -2.60
CA ASP A 41 0.17 0.07 -3.15
C ASP A 41 1.12 -1.01 -2.61
N LEU A 42 1.74 -0.81 -1.43
CA LEU A 42 2.69 -1.77 -0.87
C LEU A 42 2.02 -2.97 -0.16
N LEU A 43 0.76 -2.82 0.23
CA LEU A 43 0.01 -3.85 0.97
C LEU A 43 -1.19 -4.36 0.18
N ASP A 44 -1.46 -5.67 0.33
CA ASP A 44 -2.72 -6.27 -0.06
C ASP A 44 -3.58 -6.58 1.17
N GLU A 45 -4.90 -6.54 0.98
CA GLU A 45 -5.86 -7.07 1.94
C GLU A 45 -6.05 -8.56 1.70
N THR A 46 -6.06 -9.34 2.78
CA THR A 46 -6.25 -10.80 2.74
C THR A 46 -7.19 -11.23 3.85
N GLN A 47 -7.85 -12.37 3.68
CA GLN A 47 -8.50 -13.04 4.81
C GLN A 47 -7.41 -13.72 5.65
N VAL A 48 -7.49 -13.53 6.96
CA VAL A 48 -6.63 -14.15 7.96
C VAL A 48 -7.55 -14.89 8.93
N ASP A 49 -7.31 -16.18 9.12
CA ASP A 49 -7.97 -16.92 10.18
C ASP A 49 -7.40 -16.46 11.53
N ASP A 50 -8.27 -15.90 12.37
CA ASP A 50 -7.95 -15.50 13.73
C ASP A 50 -8.87 -16.25 14.69
N ARG A 51 -8.38 -17.38 15.20
CA ARG A 51 -9.09 -18.27 16.15
C ARG A 51 -10.38 -18.87 15.57
N GLY A 52 -10.35 -19.34 14.33
CA GLY A 52 -11.48 -19.98 13.66
C GLY A 52 -12.49 -18.98 13.08
N THR A 53 -12.18 -17.68 13.12
CA THR A 53 -12.99 -16.64 12.51
C THR A 53 -12.19 -15.94 11.42
N PRO A 54 -12.63 -15.96 10.15
CA PRO A 54 -11.98 -15.20 9.09
C PRO A 54 -12.12 -13.70 9.38
N ARG A 55 -10.98 -13.01 9.43
CA ARG A 55 -10.90 -11.57 9.63
C ARG A 55 -10.09 -10.93 8.52
N LYS A 56 -10.41 -9.67 8.26
CA LYS A 56 -9.60 -8.82 7.40
C LYS A 56 -8.20 -8.65 7.99
N GLY A 57 -7.20 -8.97 7.20
CA GLY A 57 -5.80 -8.73 7.50
C GLY A 57 -5.08 -8.09 6.32
N TYR A 58 -3.81 -7.78 6.56
CA TYR A 58 -2.95 -7.06 5.65
C TYR A 58 -1.63 -7.82 5.53
N ARG A 59 -1.03 -7.82 4.33
CA ARG A 59 0.32 -8.35 4.08
C ARG A 59 1.04 -7.52 3.03
N ILE A 60 2.36 -7.70 2.92
CA ILE A 60 3.11 -7.12 1.80
C ILE A 60 2.54 -7.70 0.50
N ARG A 61 2.31 -6.83 -0.49
CA ARG A 61 1.84 -7.24 -1.81
C ARG A 61 2.76 -8.34 -2.37
N TYR A 62 2.17 -9.38 -2.96
CA TYR A 62 2.89 -10.58 -3.42
C TYR A 62 3.68 -11.37 -2.36
N GLY A 63 3.56 -11.03 -1.07
CA GLY A 63 4.37 -11.63 -0.01
C GLY A 63 5.88 -11.38 -0.16
N ASN A 64 6.27 -10.35 -0.92
CA ASN A 64 7.67 -10.06 -1.22
C ASN A 64 7.86 -8.56 -1.41
N LEU A 65 8.69 -7.93 -0.57
CA LEU A 65 8.87 -6.48 -0.57
C LEU A 65 9.45 -5.97 -1.89
N THR A 66 10.44 -6.65 -2.46
CA THR A 66 11.06 -6.24 -3.73
C THR A 66 10.03 -6.26 -4.86
N LYS A 67 9.23 -7.33 -4.96
CA LYS A 67 8.16 -7.41 -5.97
C LYS A 67 7.09 -6.33 -5.74
N ALA A 68 6.70 -6.10 -4.49
CA ALA A 68 5.77 -5.03 -4.15
C ALA A 68 6.32 -3.68 -4.59
N TRP A 69 7.58 -3.36 -4.26
CA TRP A 69 8.23 -2.11 -4.63
C TRP A 69 8.34 -1.91 -6.15
N ASN A 70 8.79 -2.92 -6.89
CA ASN A 70 8.85 -2.87 -8.35
C ASN A 70 7.48 -2.54 -8.97
N PHE A 71 6.40 -3.04 -8.37
CA PHE A 71 5.03 -2.73 -8.80
C PHE A 71 4.64 -1.28 -8.50
N VAL A 72 5.02 -0.76 -7.33
CA VAL A 72 4.83 0.66 -6.99
C VAL A 72 5.56 1.56 -8.00
N GLU A 73 6.81 1.26 -8.31
CA GLU A 73 7.61 2.03 -9.28
C GLU A 73 6.95 2.04 -10.66
N ALA A 74 6.55 0.87 -11.16
CA ALA A 74 5.87 0.77 -12.44
C ALA A 74 4.55 1.57 -12.48
N ASN A 75 3.75 1.52 -11.40
CA ASN A 75 2.52 2.30 -11.30
C ASN A 75 2.79 3.81 -11.33
N VAL A 76 3.80 4.27 -10.60
CA VAL A 76 4.18 5.69 -10.56
C VAL A 76 4.69 6.16 -11.92
N GLU A 77 5.51 5.36 -12.60
CA GLU A 77 6.02 5.68 -13.93
C GLU A 77 4.87 5.87 -14.94
N VAL A 78 3.92 4.93 -14.96
CA VAL A 78 2.72 5.02 -15.81
C VAL A 78 1.87 6.25 -15.45
N ALA A 79 1.66 6.53 -14.17
CA ALA A 79 0.90 7.69 -13.72
C ALA A 79 1.54 9.01 -14.17
N MET A 80 2.87 9.14 -13.98
CA MET A 80 3.62 10.32 -14.40
C MET A 80 3.61 10.52 -15.90
N GLU A 81 3.70 9.44 -16.68
CA GLU A 81 3.59 9.50 -18.14
C GLU A 81 2.20 9.99 -18.59
N ASN A 82 1.14 9.54 -17.92
CA ASN A 82 -0.23 10.00 -18.21
C ASN A 82 -0.43 11.47 -17.83
N TYR A 83 0.12 11.91 -16.70
CA TYR A 83 0.07 13.32 -16.29
C TYR A 83 0.82 14.21 -17.29
N ARG A 84 2.00 13.78 -17.76
CA ARG A 84 2.76 14.48 -18.79
C ARG A 84 1.93 14.68 -20.06
N LYS A 85 1.34 13.61 -20.60
CA LYS A 85 0.46 13.68 -21.79
C LYS A 85 -0.72 14.63 -21.59
N THR A 86 -1.32 14.61 -20.40
CA THR A 86 -2.43 15.49 -20.06
C THR A 86 -2.00 16.96 -20.06
N VAL A 87 -0.89 17.28 -19.40
CA VAL A 87 -0.36 18.65 -19.34
C VAL A 87 0.07 19.15 -20.71
N GLU A 88 0.73 18.30 -21.52
CA GLU A 88 1.10 18.64 -22.89
C GLU A 88 -0.13 18.97 -23.75
N HIS A 89 -1.20 18.19 -23.62
CA HIS A 89 -2.45 18.46 -24.31
C HIS A 89 -3.08 19.80 -23.88
N LEU A 90 -3.13 20.05 -22.56
CA LEU A 90 -3.63 21.31 -22.02
C LEU A 90 -2.80 22.51 -22.48
N SER A 91 -1.47 22.38 -22.54
CA SER A 91 -0.58 23.43 -23.03
C SER A 91 -0.89 23.81 -24.48
N LYS A 92 -1.04 22.81 -25.36
CA LYS A 92 -1.39 23.02 -26.78
C LYS A 92 -2.73 23.76 -26.92
N LEU A 93 -3.72 23.40 -26.11
CA LEU A 93 -5.03 24.07 -26.11
C LEU A 93 -4.93 25.53 -25.63
N ALA A 94 -4.06 25.81 -24.65
CA ALA A 94 -3.85 27.17 -24.14
C ALA A 94 -3.11 28.06 -25.15
N GLU A 95 -2.13 27.50 -25.87
CA GLU A 95 -1.41 28.20 -26.94
C GLU A 95 -2.30 28.51 -28.14
N ALA A 96 -3.15 27.58 -28.55
CA ALA A 96 -4.09 27.79 -29.67
C ALA A 96 -5.18 28.85 -29.40
N ARG A 97 -5.34 29.29 -28.14
CA ARG A 97 -6.27 30.36 -27.75
C ARG A 97 -5.62 31.74 -27.66
N LYS A 98 -4.30 31.84 -27.83
CA LYS A 98 -3.57 33.11 -27.96
C LYS A 98 -3.55 33.56 -29.41
#